data_AF-A0A0F9XUY9-F1
#
_entry.id   AF-A0A0F9XUY9-F1
#
_cell.length_a   1.000
_cell.length_b   1.000
_cell.length_c   1.000
_cell.angle_alpha   90.00
_cell.angle_beta   90.00
_cell.angle_gamma   90.00
#
_symmetry.space_group_name_H-M   'P 1'
#
loop_
_entity.id
_entity.type
_entity.pdbx_description
1 polymer ?
#
loop_
_entity_poly.entity_id
_entity_poly.type
_entity_poly.pdbx_seq_one_letter_code
_entity_poly.pdbx_strand_id
1 'polypeptide(L)'
;MTYILTPEQANAISDVDIAFGTIRLLPLWNDIPAEFHTGNRYTQLAADLFFGRPVTNSQIEIHEGFTPAMLDRAVKAHLISAAPSHEHKIAGVGLMISRMCTFVEEASSQ
;
A
#
# COMPACT_ATOMS: atom_id res chain seq x y z
N MET A 1 4.86 17.15 -3.92
CA MET A 1 6.08 16.82 -3.14
C MET A 1 6.33 15.32 -3.27
N THR A 2 7.57 14.85 -3.20
CA THR A 2 7.82 13.39 -3.20
C THR A 2 7.27 12.84 -1.89
N TYR A 3 6.22 12.02 -1.95
CA TYR A 3 5.75 11.25 -0.80
C TYR A 3 6.91 10.41 -0.24
N ILE A 4 7.19 10.49 1.06
CA ILE A 4 8.23 9.69 1.72
C ILE A 4 7.56 8.95 2.86
N LEU A 5 7.76 7.63 2.89
CA LEU A 5 7.33 6.77 3.98
C LEU A 5 8.58 6.16 4.59
N THR A 6 8.78 6.38 5.89
CA THR A 6 9.90 5.78 6.62
C THR A 6 9.46 4.50 7.34
N PRO A 7 10.40 3.58 7.62
CA PRO A 7 10.11 2.40 8.43
C PRO A 7 9.55 2.73 9.81
N GLU A 8 10.05 3.80 10.45
CA GLU A 8 9.58 4.25 11.76
C GLU A 8 8.10 4.67 11.72
N GLN A 9 7.70 5.39 10.68
CA GLN A 9 6.30 5.77 10.47
C GLN A 9 5.42 4.55 10.21
N ALA A 10 5.87 3.61 9.39
CA ALA A 10 5.16 2.37 9.13
C ALA A 10 4.97 1.52 10.39
N ASN A 11 6.00 1.47 11.24
CA ASN A 11 5.96 0.75 12.52
C ASN A 11 5.06 1.44 13.56
N ALA A 12 4.81 2.73 13.42
CA ALA A 12 3.93 3.49 14.31
C ALA A 12 2.44 3.18 14.13
N ILE A 13 2.06 2.35 13.14
CA ILE A 13 0.69 1.87 12.96
C ILE A 13 0.32 0.92 14.10
N SER A 14 -0.55 1.40 14.98
CA SER A 14 -0.98 0.69 16.18
C SER A 14 -2.10 -0.31 15.90
N ASP A 15 -2.37 -1.21 16.85
CA ASP A 15 -3.51 -2.13 16.74
C ASP A 15 -4.86 -1.38 16.73
N VAL A 16 -4.91 -0.18 17.32
CA VAL A 16 -6.08 0.70 17.27
C VAL A 16 -6.31 1.19 15.84
N ASP A 17 -5.26 1.60 15.13
CA ASP A 17 -5.36 2.01 13.71
C ASP A 17 -5.85 0.85 12.83
N ILE A 18 -5.46 -0.39 13.13
CA ILE A 18 -5.90 -1.58 12.40
C ILE A 18 -7.38 -1.89 12.69
N ALA A 19 -7.82 -1.73 13.94
CA ALA A 19 -9.18 -2.04 14.35
C ALA A 19 -10.22 -1.01 13.86
N PHE A 20 -9.87 0.27 13.86
CA PHE A 20 -10.80 1.37 13.53
C PHE A 20 -10.53 2.03 12.19
N GLY A 21 -9.38 1.75 11.59
CA GLY A 21 -8.91 2.38 10.37
C GLY A 21 -8.21 3.71 10.62
N THR A 22 -7.36 4.09 9.67
CA THR A 22 -6.60 5.34 9.73
C THR A 22 -6.40 5.93 8.33
N ILE A 23 -6.22 7.25 8.27
CA ILE A 23 -5.85 7.99 7.05
C ILE A 23 -4.47 8.64 7.18
N ARG A 24 -3.80 8.43 8.31
CA ARG A 24 -2.48 8.99 8.59
C ARG A 24 -1.48 8.40 7.61
N LEU A 25 -0.43 9.12 7.24
CA LEU A 25 0.57 8.65 6.25
C LEU A 25 0.02 8.41 4.84
N LEU A 26 -1.28 8.53 4.55
CA LEU A 26 -1.73 8.56 3.17
C LEU A 26 -1.33 9.89 2.52
N PRO A 27 -0.75 9.87 1.31
CA PRO A 27 -0.52 11.09 0.54
C PRO A 27 -1.86 11.76 0.21
N LEU A 28 -1.84 13.08 0.04
CA LEU A 28 -2.97 13.81 -0.52
C LEU A 28 -3.18 13.38 -1.99
N TRP A 29 -4.43 13.43 -2.48
CA TRP A 29 -4.77 13.02 -3.84
C TRP A 29 -3.87 13.69 -4.90
N ASN A 30 -3.61 14.99 -4.78
CA ASN A 30 -2.80 15.73 -5.74
C ASN A 30 -1.30 15.44 -5.66
N ASP A 31 -0.82 14.79 -4.58
CA ASP A 31 0.59 14.38 -4.42
C ASP A 31 0.84 12.94 -4.90
N ILE A 32 -0.22 12.20 -5.22
CA ILE A 32 -0.10 10.85 -5.76
C ILE A 32 0.29 10.95 -7.24
N PRO A 33 1.33 10.21 -7.69
CA PRO A 33 1.72 10.21 -9.09
C PRO A 33 0.60 9.66 -9.98
N ALA A 34 0.45 10.22 -11.18
CA ALA A 34 -0.66 9.90 -12.09
C ALA A 34 -0.76 8.40 -12.45
N GLU A 35 0.36 7.67 -12.46
CA GLU A 35 0.39 6.22 -12.70
C GLU A 35 -0.43 5.42 -11.65
N PHE A 36 -0.55 5.94 -10.43
CA PHE A 36 -1.35 5.33 -9.36
C PHE A 36 -2.83 5.76 -9.44
N HIS A 37 -3.15 6.82 -10.18
CA HIS A 37 -4.54 7.20 -10.46
C HIS A 37 -5.15 6.34 -11.56
N THR A 38 -4.38 6.08 -12.63
CA THR A 38 -4.83 5.24 -13.75
C THR A 38 -4.80 3.74 -13.41
N GLY A 39 -3.99 3.38 -12.43
CA GLY A 39 -3.83 2.01 -11.94
C GLY A 39 -2.55 1.35 -12.45
N ASN A 40 -1.89 0.63 -11.54
CA ASN A 40 -0.67 -0.14 -11.76
C ASN A 40 -0.68 -1.42 -10.90
N ARG A 41 0.40 -2.21 -10.93
CA ARG A 41 0.49 -3.48 -10.17
C ARG A 41 0.24 -3.30 -8.67
N TYR A 42 0.72 -2.20 -8.08
CA TYR A 42 0.54 -1.91 -6.65
C TYR A 42 -0.90 -1.51 -6.32
N THR A 43 -1.54 -0.70 -7.15
CA THR A 43 -2.95 -0.33 -6.94
C THR A 43 -3.88 -1.50 -7.19
N GLN A 44 -3.54 -2.41 -8.12
CA GLN A 44 -4.29 -3.66 -8.31
C GLN A 44 -4.19 -4.54 -7.08
N LEU A 45 -2.98 -4.71 -6.52
CA LEU A 45 -2.80 -5.41 -5.24
C LEU A 45 -3.63 -4.77 -4.12
N ALA A 46 -3.59 -3.44 -3.99
CA ALA A 46 -4.40 -2.72 -3.00
C ALA A 46 -5.91 -2.93 -3.22
N ALA A 47 -6.36 -2.89 -4.47
CA ALA A 47 -7.77 -3.12 -4.83
C ALA A 47 -8.19 -4.57 -4.55
N ASP A 48 -7.38 -5.56 -4.89
CA ASP A 48 -7.67 -6.97 -4.63
C ASP A 48 -7.79 -7.22 -3.12
N LEU A 49 -6.88 -6.67 -2.33
CA LEU A 49 -6.96 -6.73 -0.86
C LEU A 49 -8.20 -6.02 -0.32
N PHE A 50 -8.57 -4.86 -0.88
CA PHE A 50 -9.75 -4.10 -0.47
C PHE A 50 -11.06 -4.83 -0.77
N PHE A 51 -11.16 -5.44 -1.95
CA PHE A 51 -12.35 -6.17 -2.39
C PHE A 51 -12.37 -7.64 -1.94
N GLY A 52 -11.35 -8.11 -1.21
CA GLY A 52 -11.23 -9.51 -0.78
C GLY A 52 -11.05 -10.49 -1.95
N ARG A 53 -10.47 -10.03 -3.06
CA ARG A 53 -10.16 -10.87 -4.23
C ARG A 53 -8.87 -11.66 -4.01
N PRO A 54 -8.71 -12.82 -4.66
CA PRO A 54 -7.46 -13.55 -4.60
C PRO A 54 -6.33 -12.70 -5.19
N VAL A 55 -5.31 -12.44 -4.37
CA VAL A 55 -4.10 -11.75 -4.82
C VAL A 55 -3.35 -12.69 -5.77
N THR A 56 -3.10 -12.22 -6.99
CA THR A 56 -2.30 -12.98 -7.97
C THR A 56 -0.91 -13.21 -7.37
N ASN A 57 -0.42 -14.46 -7.43
CA ASN A 57 0.79 -14.98 -6.79
C ASN A 57 2.06 -14.24 -7.21
N SER A 58 2.19 -13.00 -6.75
CA SER A 58 3.24 -12.07 -7.13
C SER A 58 4.27 -12.10 -6.03
N GLN A 59 5.49 -12.52 -6.37
CA GLN A 59 6.59 -12.41 -5.44
C GLN A 59 6.92 -10.94 -5.24
N ILE A 60 7.02 -10.52 -3.98
CA ILE A 60 7.42 -9.17 -3.59
C ILE A 60 8.68 -9.26 -2.72
N GLU A 61 9.58 -8.31 -2.94
CA GLU A 61 10.76 -8.12 -2.09
C GLU A 61 10.53 -6.88 -1.23
N ILE A 62 10.64 -7.05 0.09
CA ILE A 62 10.47 -5.95 1.05
C ILE A 62 11.75 -5.12 1.08
N HIS A 63 11.61 -3.80 0.99
CA HIS A 63 12.74 -2.86 1.05
C HIS A 63 13.40 -2.88 2.43
N GLU A 64 14.69 -2.51 2.46
CA GLU A 64 15.48 -2.46 3.68
C GLU A 64 14.82 -1.58 4.76
N GLY A 65 14.83 -2.07 6.00
CA GLY A 65 14.19 -1.42 7.14
C GLY A 65 12.69 -1.71 7.28
N PHE A 66 12.01 -2.13 6.22
CA PHE A 66 10.62 -2.57 6.30
C PHE A 66 10.52 -4.07 6.60
N THR A 67 9.34 -4.50 7.07
CA THR A 67 9.03 -5.92 7.30
C THR A 67 7.69 -6.27 6.67
N PRO A 68 7.45 -7.55 6.33
CA PRO A 68 6.14 -8.00 5.84
C PRO A 68 5.00 -7.65 6.79
N ALA A 69 5.26 -7.69 8.11
CA ALA A 69 4.28 -7.31 9.12
C ALA A 69 3.94 -5.81 9.06
N MET A 70 4.91 -4.93 8.84
CA MET A 70 4.65 -3.48 8.67
C MET A 70 3.78 -3.22 7.44
N LEU A 71 4.06 -3.91 6.32
CA LEU A 71 3.26 -3.82 5.11
C LEU A 71 1.81 -4.26 5.36
N ASP A 72 1.62 -5.45 5.93
CA ASP A 72 0.29 -6.00 6.22
C ASP A 72 -0.52 -5.08 7.13
N ARG A 73 0.09 -4.60 8.21
CA ARG A 73 -0.55 -3.69 9.18
C ARG A 73 -0.92 -2.36 8.54
N ALA A 74 -0.01 -1.76 7.78
CA ALA A 74 -0.27 -0.51 7.09
C ALA A 74 -1.42 -0.69 6.09
N VAL A 75 -1.37 -1.70 5.23
CA VAL A 75 -2.44 -1.92 4.25
C VAL A 75 -3.79 -2.14 4.93
N LYS A 76 -3.87 -3.01 5.93
CA LYS A 76 -5.13 -3.28 6.65
C LYS A 76 -5.72 -2.04 7.31
N ALA A 77 -4.91 -1.28 8.03
CA ALA A 77 -5.34 -0.07 8.73
C ALA A 77 -5.91 0.99 7.77
N HIS A 78 -5.35 1.13 6.57
CA HIS A 78 -5.85 2.10 5.59
C HIS A 78 -7.05 1.59 4.80
N LEU A 79 -7.09 0.28 4.50
CA LEU A 79 -8.18 -0.31 3.74
C LEU A 79 -9.51 -0.32 4.50
N ILE A 80 -9.48 -0.60 5.80
CA ILE A 80 -10.67 -0.65 6.65
C ILE A 80 -11.29 0.73 6.95
N SER A 81 -10.50 1.81 6.84
CA SER A 81 -10.97 3.19 7.10
C SER A 81 -12.16 3.56 6.21
N ALA A 82 -13.16 4.29 6.70
CA ALA A 82 -14.28 4.77 5.87
C ALA A 82 -13.91 5.95 4.94
N ALA A 83 -12.77 6.59 5.19
CA ALA A 83 -12.22 7.70 4.40
C ALA A 83 -10.77 7.41 3.98
N PRO A 84 -10.22 8.11 2.98
CA PRO A 84 -10.90 8.93 1.96
C PRO A 84 -11.72 8.07 0.98
N SER A 85 -12.21 8.66 -0.12
CA SER A 85 -12.90 7.94 -1.20
C SER A 85 -12.12 6.72 -1.68
N HIS A 86 -12.82 5.70 -2.20
CA HIS A 86 -12.20 4.44 -2.63
C HIS A 86 -11.04 4.64 -3.61
N GLU A 87 -11.20 5.51 -4.62
CA GLU A 87 -10.15 5.79 -5.60
C GLU A 87 -8.89 6.37 -4.94
N HIS A 88 -9.05 7.36 -4.06
CA HIS A 88 -7.93 7.94 -3.31
C HIS A 88 -7.27 6.92 -2.40
N LYS A 89 -8.06 6.12 -1.71
CA LYS A 89 -7.54 5.08 -0.83
C LYS A 89 -6.71 4.05 -1.61
N ILE A 90 -7.23 3.52 -2.71
CA ILE A 90 -6.54 2.52 -3.53
C ILE A 90 -5.25 3.11 -4.12
N ALA A 91 -5.31 4.34 -4.65
CA ALA A 91 -4.14 5.00 -5.22
C ALA A 91 -3.06 5.29 -4.16
N GLY A 92 -3.47 5.80 -3.00
CA GLY A 92 -2.58 6.14 -1.89
C GLY A 92 -1.96 4.90 -1.23
N VAL A 93 -2.75 3.84 -1.03
CA VAL A 93 -2.25 2.56 -0.52
C VAL A 93 -1.35 1.89 -1.55
N GLY A 94 -1.67 1.95 -2.85
CA GLY A 94 -0.77 1.48 -3.91
C GLY A 94 0.59 2.18 -3.85
N LEU A 95 0.60 3.50 -3.68
CA LEU A 95 1.84 4.26 -3.51
C LEU A 95 2.58 3.84 -2.24
N MET A 96 1.87 3.65 -1.12
CA MET A 96 2.44 3.18 0.14
C MET A 96 3.13 1.82 0.00
N ILE A 97 2.46 0.87 -0.65
CA ILE A 97 3.02 -0.46 -0.94
C ILE A 97 4.30 -0.31 -1.78
N SER A 98 4.30 0.52 -2.82
CA SER A 98 5.48 0.75 -3.66
C SER A 98 6.71 1.31 -2.92
N ARG A 99 6.52 1.86 -1.71
CA ARG A 99 7.64 2.34 -0.86
C ARG A 99 8.15 1.30 0.12
N MET A 100 7.36 0.27 0.38
CA MET A 100 7.68 -0.80 1.31
C MET A 100 8.20 -2.05 0.59
N CYS A 101 7.78 -2.27 -0.65
CA CYS A 101 8.21 -3.42 -1.43
C CYS A 101 8.23 -3.12 -2.94
N THR A 102 9.00 -3.94 -3.65
CA THR A 102 8.95 -4.03 -5.11
C THR A 102 8.44 -5.40 -5.52
N PHE A 103 7.81 -5.48 -6.69
CA PHE A 103 7.54 -6.77 -7.30
C PHE A 103 8.83 -7.36 -7.85
N VAL A 104 9.09 -8.63 -7.52
CA VAL A 104 10.11 -9.43 -8.19
C VAL A 104 9.53 -9.82 -9.54
N GLU A 105 10.21 -9.44 -10.62
CA GLU A 105 9.89 -10.03 -11.91
C GLU A 105 10.39 -11.47 -11.86
N GLU A 106 9.47 -12.43 -11.89
CA GLU A 106 9.83 -13.81 -12.21
C GLU A 106 10.51 -13.74 -13.58
N ALA A 107 11.83 -13.91 -13.60
CA ALA A 107 12.56 -14.01 -14.85
C ALA A 107 11.94 -15.18 -15.62
N SER A 108 11.14 -14.86 -16.62
CA SER A 108 10.58 -15.82 -17.56
C SER A 108 11.76 -16.59 -18.14
N SER A 109 12.06 -17.75 -17.56
CA SER A 109 12.96 -18.71 -18.20
C SER A 109 12.28 -19.07 -19.52
N GLN A 110 13.01 -18.78 -20.60
CA GLN A 110 12.63 -18.97 -21.98
C GLN A 110 12.16 -20.40 -22.28
#